data_AF-A0A3B6U5F1-F1
#
_entry.id   AF-A0A3B6U5F1-F1
#
_cell.length_a   1.000
_cell.length_b   1.000
_cell.length_c   1.000
_cell.angle_alpha   90.00
_cell.angle_beta   90.00
_cell.angle_gamma   90.00
#
_symmetry.space_group_name_H-M   'P 1'
#
loop_
_entity.id
_entity.type
_entity.pdbx_description
1 polymer ?
#
loop_
_entity_poly.entity_id
_entity_poly.type
_entity_poly.pdbx_seq_one_letter_code
_entity_poly.pdbx_strand_id
1 'polypeptide(L)'
;MVTLSGAHTIGISHCSSFSSSFSDRLNPSTSDMDPTLMSSLREQCKSDTGNDNTVVQDIKTPNKVDNKYYKNVLSHEVLFNSNAALMTADDTSAAVRASADDNGVWEEKFKAAMVRMAAIEVKNSVNGEIRRTCGF
;
A
#
# COMPACT_ATOMS: atom_id res chain seq x y z
N MET A 1 0.62 6.19 -10.67
CA MET A 1 -0.25 5.61 -9.62
C MET A 1 0.29 4.24 -9.20
N VAL A 2 0.18 3.17 -10.01
CA VAL A 2 0.69 1.80 -9.71
C VAL A 2 2.08 1.78 -9.07
N THR A 3 3.07 2.44 -9.69
CA THR A 3 4.45 2.47 -9.20
C THR A 3 4.58 2.99 -7.76
N LEU A 4 3.89 4.10 -7.44
CA LEU A 4 3.96 4.73 -6.11
C LEU A 4 3.20 3.90 -5.07
N SER A 5 2.16 3.17 -5.46
CA SER A 5 1.48 2.21 -4.58
C SER A 5 2.43 1.11 -4.06
N GLY A 6 3.52 0.84 -4.79
CA GLY A 6 4.62 -0.02 -4.33
C GLY A 6 5.26 0.40 -3.00
N ALA A 7 5.06 1.63 -2.54
CA ALA A 7 5.50 2.07 -1.21
C ALA A 7 4.87 1.25 -0.07
N HIS A 8 3.71 0.61 -0.29
CA HIS A 8 3.07 -0.30 0.65
C HIS A 8 3.83 -1.64 0.85
N THR A 9 5.01 -1.80 0.24
CA THR A 9 5.93 -2.91 0.54
C THR A 9 6.53 -2.84 1.96
N ILE A 10 6.40 -1.71 2.65
CA ILE A 10 6.78 -1.55 4.06
C ILE A 10 5.71 -0.77 4.83
N GLY A 11 5.83 -0.80 6.15
CA GLY A 11 5.03 0.01 7.05
C GLY A 11 3.85 -0.75 7.66
N ILE A 12 3.04 -0.01 8.40
CA ILE A 12 1.91 -0.54 9.16
C ILE A 12 0.60 0.12 8.74
N SER A 13 -0.51 -0.51 9.04
CA SER A 13 -1.85 0.02 8.84
C SER A 13 -2.74 -0.30 10.03
N HIS A 14 -3.61 0.63 10.37
CA HIS A 14 -4.71 0.39 11.28
C HIS A 14 -5.77 -0.50 10.63
N CYS A 15 -6.32 -1.43 11.40
CA CYS A 15 -7.38 -2.34 10.93
C CYS A 15 -8.59 -1.60 10.37
N SER A 16 -8.99 -0.49 11.00
CA SER A 16 -10.09 0.37 10.53
C SER A 16 -9.95 0.83 9.07
N SER A 17 -8.72 0.89 8.54
CA SER A 17 -8.44 1.31 7.16
C SER A 17 -8.93 0.30 6.10
N PHE A 18 -9.10 -0.97 6.47
CA PHE A 18 -9.51 -2.05 5.55
C PHE A 18 -10.53 -3.03 6.12
N SER A 19 -11.03 -2.81 7.34
CA SER A 19 -12.09 -3.61 7.95
C SER A 19 -13.29 -2.78 8.42
N SER A 20 -13.34 -1.49 8.07
CA SER A 20 -14.50 -0.64 8.35
C SER A 20 -15.68 -1.00 7.44
N SER A 21 -16.90 -0.60 7.84
CA SER A 21 -18.12 -0.84 7.07
C SER A 21 -18.09 -0.30 5.64
N PHE A 22 -17.26 0.72 5.36
CA PHE A 22 -17.07 1.31 4.04
C PHE A 22 -16.00 0.60 3.19
N SER A 23 -15.15 -0.21 3.80
CA SER A 23 -13.98 -0.83 3.17
C SER A 23 -13.80 -2.24 3.72
N ASP A 24 -14.87 -3.03 3.80
CA ASP A 24 -14.88 -4.35 4.45
C ASP A 24 -14.15 -5.42 3.62
N ARG A 25 -12.82 -5.32 3.53
CA ARG A 25 -11.96 -6.31 2.85
C ARG A 25 -11.89 -7.64 3.59
N LEU A 26 -12.34 -7.68 4.84
CA LEU A 26 -12.39 -8.88 5.64
C LEU A 26 -13.74 -9.61 5.50
N ASN A 27 -14.56 -9.25 4.51
CA ASN A 27 -15.79 -9.96 4.16
C ASN A 27 -15.55 -11.09 3.15
N PRO A 28 -15.71 -12.36 3.52
CA PRO A 28 -15.44 -13.50 2.65
C PRO A 28 -16.44 -13.63 1.49
N SER A 29 -17.59 -12.96 1.56
CA SER A 29 -18.60 -13.02 0.50
C SER A 29 -18.35 -12.02 -0.62
N THR A 30 -17.54 -10.98 -0.39
CA THR A 30 -17.35 -9.87 -1.33
C THR A 30 -15.88 -9.54 -1.62
N SER A 31 -14.95 -9.99 -0.77
CA SER A 31 -13.52 -9.73 -0.93
C SER A 31 -12.85 -10.81 -1.76
N ASP A 32 -11.90 -10.39 -2.59
CA ASP A 32 -11.00 -11.25 -3.37
C ASP A 32 -9.76 -11.67 -2.58
N MET A 33 -9.61 -11.22 -1.32
CA MET A 33 -8.44 -11.46 -0.48
C MET A 33 -8.18 -12.95 -0.27
N ASP A 34 -6.90 -13.34 -0.26
CA ASP A 34 -6.49 -14.70 0.09
C ASP A 34 -7.13 -15.14 1.43
N PRO A 35 -7.81 -16.31 1.49
CA PRO A 35 -8.52 -16.75 2.68
C PRO A 35 -7.62 -16.96 3.91
N THR A 36 -6.36 -17.35 3.71
CA THR A 36 -5.41 -17.57 4.80
C THR A 36 -5.01 -16.22 5.41
N LEU A 37 -4.68 -15.24 4.57
CA LEU A 37 -4.43 -13.88 5.01
C LEU A 37 -5.66 -13.30 5.72
N MET A 38 -6.86 -13.44 5.13
CA MET A 38 -8.09 -12.94 5.72
C MET A 38 -8.34 -13.50 7.11
N SER A 39 -8.17 -14.82 7.30
CA SER A 39 -8.31 -15.45 8.62
C SER A 39 -7.31 -14.89 9.63
N SER A 40 -6.05 -14.70 9.22
CA SER A 40 -5.01 -14.13 10.08
C SER A 40 -5.31 -12.68 10.47
N LEU A 41 -5.75 -11.85 9.52
CA LEU A 41 -6.09 -10.45 9.77
C LEU A 41 -7.34 -10.31 10.65
N ARG A 42 -8.34 -11.17 10.46
CA ARG A 42 -9.53 -11.20 11.33
C ARG A 42 -9.15 -11.45 12.78
N GLU A 43 -8.16 -12.30 13.05
CA GLU A 43 -7.65 -12.51 14.42
C GLU A 43 -6.90 -11.28 14.94
N GLN A 44 -5.95 -10.76 14.14
CA GLN A 44 -5.15 -9.60 14.53
C GLN A 44 -5.98 -8.32 14.73
N CYS A 45 -7.08 -8.19 14.00
CA CYS A 45 -7.98 -7.05 14.06
C CYS A 45 -9.13 -7.19 15.07
N LYS A 46 -9.21 -8.30 15.81
CA LYS A 46 -10.11 -8.38 16.97
C LYS A 46 -9.65 -7.39 18.03
N SER A 47 -10.57 -6.55 18.47
CA SER A 47 -10.31 -5.61 19.55
C SER A 47 -11.27 -5.89 20.70
N ASP A 48 -10.73 -6.48 21.76
CA ASP A 48 -11.50 -6.75 23.00
C ASP A 48 -11.66 -5.50 23.86
N THR A 49 -10.96 -4.41 23.52
CA THR A 49 -10.88 -3.17 24.30
C THR A 49 -11.34 -1.92 23.53
N GLY A 50 -11.80 -2.05 22.28
CA GLY A 50 -12.20 -0.93 21.43
C GLY A 50 -11.06 -0.15 20.79
N ASN A 51 -9.81 -0.62 20.93
CA ASN A 51 -8.63 -0.08 20.26
C ASN A 51 -8.57 -0.45 18.77
N ASP A 52 -8.00 0.43 17.95
CA ASP A 52 -7.76 0.17 16.53
C ASP A 52 -6.36 -0.44 16.31
N ASN A 53 -6.31 -1.78 16.32
CA ASN A 53 -5.06 -2.54 16.18
C ASN A 53 -4.34 -2.23 14.86
N THR A 54 -3.03 -2.46 14.85
CA THR A 54 -2.21 -2.28 13.65
C THR A 54 -1.64 -3.60 13.16
N VAL A 55 -1.47 -3.69 11.84
CA VAL A 55 -0.85 -4.83 11.14
C VAL A 55 0.19 -4.32 10.14
N VAL A 56 1.12 -5.18 9.75
CA VAL A 56 2.08 -4.87 8.67
C VAL A 56 1.40 -4.86 7.30
N GLN A 57 1.81 -3.94 6.42
CA GLN A 57 1.21 -3.84 5.07
C GLN A 57 1.70 -4.94 4.11
N ASP A 58 2.96 -5.37 4.26
CA ASP A 58 3.54 -6.52 3.57
C ASP A 58 3.86 -7.62 4.58
N ILE A 59 3.08 -8.70 4.55
CA ILE A 59 3.25 -9.83 5.47
C ILE A 59 4.45 -10.72 5.14
N LYS A 60 5.05 -10.59 3.95
CA LYS A 60 6.16 -11.43 3.49
C LYS A 60 7.50 -10.77 3.81
N THR A 61 7.61 -9.45 3.63
CA THR A 61 8.85 -8.69 3.81
C THR A 61 8.61 -7.32 4.48
N PRO A 62 8.05 -7.29 5.71
CA PRO A 62 7.50 -6.06 6.32
C PRO A 62 8.48 -4.89 6.49
N ASN A 63 9.78 -5.18 6.51
CA ASN A 63 10.84 -4.20 6.77
C ASN A 63 11.81 -4.04 5.58
N LYS A 64 11.44 -4.52 4.39
CA LYS A 64 12.30 -4.44 3.21
C LYS A 64 11.56 -3.76 2.06
N VAL A 65 12.22 -2.77 1.47
CA VAL A 65 11.75 -2.15 0.24
C VAL A 65 12.14 -3.07 -0.91
N ASP A 66 11.16 -3.80 -1.46
CA ASP A 66 11.33 -4.62 -2.66
C ASP A 66 9.99 -4.76 -3.41
N ASN A 67 9.98 -5.53 -4.49
CA ASN A 67 8.79 -5.72 -5.32
C ASN A 67 7.81 -6.76 -4.77
N LYS A 68 8.00 -7.26 -3.54
CA LYS A 68 7.12 -8.26 -2.95
C LYS A 68 5.68 -7.78 -2.84
N TYR A 69 5.47 -6.48 -2.61
CA TYR A 69 4.16 -5.85 -2.72
C TYR A 69 3.39 -6.27 -3.98
N TYR A 70 4.00 -6.22 -5.16
CA TYR A 70 3.29 -6.58 -6.40
C TYR A 70 3.03 -8.07 -6.53
N LYS A 71 3.94 -8.90 -6.01
CA LYS A 71 3.71 -10.36 -5.92
C LYS A 71 2.53 -10.65 -4.99
N ASN A 72 2.41 -9.92 -3.88
CA ASN A 72 1.29 -10.03 -2.97
C ASN A 72 -0.02 -9.54 -3.63
N VAL A 73 0.00 -8.48 -4.45
CA VAL A 73 -1.19 -8.06 -5.23
C VAL A 73 -1.66 -9.20 -6.14
N LEU A 74 -0.75 -9.87 -6.85
CA LEU A 74 -1.09 -10.99 -7.74
C LEU A 74 -1.62 -12.21 -6.98
N SER A 75 -1.16 -12.44 -5.75
CA SER A 75 -1.63 -13.51 -4.87
C SER A 75 -2.85 -13.13 -4.04
N HIS A 76 -3.44 -11.95 -4.25
CA HIS A 76 -4.52 -11.39 -3.43
C HIS A 76 -4.17 -11.27 -1.93
N GLU A 77 -2.88 -11.15 -1.60
CA GLU A 77 -2.35 -11.01 -0.24
C GLU A 77 -2.13 -9.53 0.14
N VAL A 78 -3.11 -8.65 -0.13
CA VAL A 78 -3.01 -7.19 0.12
C VAL A 78 -4.16 -6.62 0.94
N LEU A 79 -3.83 -5.72 1.86
CA LEU A 79 -4.80 -5.17 2.83
C LEU A 79 -5.90 -4.31 2.18
N PHE A 80 -5.53 -3.29 1.40
CA PHE A 80 -6.46 -2.23 0.99
C PHE A 80 -7.21 -2.52 -0.31
N ASN A 81 -8.49 -2.13 -0.36
CA ASN A 81 -9.28 -2.13 -1.60
C ASN A 81 -8.53 -1.45 -2.76
N SER A 82 -7.85 -0.34 -2.48
CA SER A 82 -7.05 0.39 -3.47
C SER A 82 -5.88 -0.42 -4.04
N ASN A 83 -5.32 -1.37 -3.29
CA ASN A 83 -4.27 -2.26 -3.78
C ASN A 83 -4.85 -3.33 -4.71
N ALA A 84 -5.97 -3.96 -4.33
CA ALA A 84 -6.63 -4.95 -5.18
C ALA A 84 -7.22 -4.35 -6.45
N ALA A 85 -7.71 -3.10 -6.37
CA ALA A 85 -8.20 -2.35 -7.51
C ALA A 85 -7.16 -2.18 -8.63
N LEU A 86 -5.86 -2.29 -8.35
CA LEU A 86 -4.81 -2.26 -9.38
C LEU A 86 -4.94 -3.38 -10.41
N MET A 87 -5.68 -4.46 -10.10
CA MET A 87 -5.91 -5.58 -11.01
C MET A 87 -7.17 -5.45 -11.86
N THR A 88 -7.95 -4.38 -11.69
CA THR A 88 -9.27 -4.20 -12.35
C THR A 88 -9.20 -3.72 -13.80
N ALA A 89 -8.18 -2.95 -14.17
CA ALA A 89 -7.97 -2.45 -15.51
C ALA A 89 -6.75 -3.12 -16.18
N ASP A 90 -6.80 -3.28 -17.50
CA ASP A 90 -5.75 -3.98 -18.27
C ASP A 90 -4.39 -3.29 -18.15
N ASP A 91 -4.37 -1.96 -18.21
CA ASP A 91 -3.15 -1.15 -18.12
C ASP A 91 -2.50 -1.23 -16.74
N THR A 92 -3.28 -1.10 -15.67
CA THR A 92 -2.78 -1.19 -14.30
C THR A 92 -2.36 -2.60 -13.95
N SER A 93 -3.12 -3.62 -14.37
CA SER A 93 -2.78 -5.02 -14.10
C SER A 93 -1.52 -5.45 -14.87
N ALA A 94 -1.31 -4.96 -16.10
CA ALA A 94 -0.06 -5.16 -16.84
C ALA A 94 1.13 -4.52 -16.12
N ALA A 95 0.97 -3.30 -15.58
CA ALA A 95 2.01 -2.63 -14.81
C ALA A 95 2.34 -3.36 -13.49
N VAL A 96 1.34 -3.95 -12.82
CA VAL A 96 1.55 -4.80 -11.63
C VAL A 96 2.38 -6.03 -12.00
N ARG A 97 2.01 -6.76 -13.06
CA ARG A 97 2.74 -7.95 -13.52
C ARG A 97 4.20 -7.63 -13.86
N ALA A 98 4.42 -6.54 -14.61
CA ALA A 98 5.77 -6.10 -14.96
C ALA A 98 6.61 -5.72 -13.73
N SER A 99 5.99 -5.11 -12.71
CA SER A 99 6.68 -4.74 -11.47
C SER A 99 6.96 -5.95 -10.58
N ALA A 100 6.10 -6.97 -10.61
CA ALA A 100 6.29 -8.23 -9.88
C ALA A 100 7.40 -9.11 -10.48
N ASP A 101 7.57 -9.06 -11.80
CA ASP A 101 8.54 -9.89 -12.54
C ASP A 101 9.99 -9.47 -12.23
N ASP A 102 10.28 -8.17 -12.28
CA ASP A 102 11.62 -7.63 -12.09
C ASP A 102 11.66 -6.52 -11.02
N ASN A 103 12.41 -6.78 -9.96
CA ASN A 103 12.57 -5.84 -8.85
C ASN A 103 13.31 -4.56 -9.27
N GLY A 104 14.36 -4.66 -10.09
CA GLY A 104 15.14 -3.52 -10.54
C GLY A 104 14.34 -2.59 -11.45
N VAL A 105 13.48 -3.16 -12.31
CA VAL A 105 12.56 -2.36 -13.16
C VAL A 105 11.58 -1.54 -12.31
N TRP A 106 11.01 -2.14 -11.26
CA TRP A 106 10.16 -1.38 -10.35
C TRP A 106 10.94 -0.30 -9.60
N GLU A 107 12.12 -0.62 -9.04
CA GLU A 107 12.94 0.33 -8.28
C GLU A 107 13.29 1.57 -9.11
N GLU A 108 13.70 1.40 -10.37
CA GLU A 108 14.01 2.53 -11.25
C GLU A 108 12.78 3.40 -11.55
N LYS A 109 11.63 2.77 -11.81
CA LYS A 109 10.37 3.51 -11.97
C LYS A 109 9.97 4.22 -10.67
N PHE A 110 10.18 3.60 -9.52
CA PHE A 110 9.85 4.15 -8.22
C PHE A 110 10.68 5.41 -7.92
N LYS A 111 12.00 5.34 -8.13
CA LYS A 111 12.90 6.51 -8.02
C LYS A 111 12.42 7.66 -8.91
N ALA A 112 12.15 7.39 -10.18
CA ALA A 112 11.69 8.41 -11.12
C ALA A 112 10.31 8.99 -10.72
N ALA A 113 9.40 8.16 -10.24
CA ALA A 113 8.08 8.60 -9.78
C ALA A 113 8.17 9.47 -8.52
N MET A 114 9.05 9.13 -7.57
CA MET A 114 9.29 9.93 -6.37
C MET A 114 9.87 11.31 -6.70
N VAL A 115 10.80 11.41 -7.65
CA VAL A 115 11.33 12.70 -8.13
C VAL A 115 10.22 13.55 -8.76
N ARG A 116 9.35 12.95 -9.57
CA ARG A 116 8.21 13.66 -10.18
C ARG A 116 7.21 14.13 -9.12
N MET A 117 6.91 13.29 -8.13
CA MET A 117 6.02 13.64 -7.02
C MET A 117 6.59 14.78 -6.18
N ALA A 118 7.90 14.76 -5.91
CA ALA A 118 8.58 15.80 -5.15
C ALA A 118 8.61 17.17 -5.87
N ALA A 119 8.41 17.19 -7.19
CA ALA A 119 8.38 18.43 -7.99
C ALA A 119 7.00 19.09 -8.05
N ILE A 120 5.95 18.49 -7.46
CA ILE A 120 4.59 19.05 -7.47
C ILE A 120 4.56 20.31 -6.60
N GLU A 121 4.20 21.44 -7.22
CA GLU A 121 3.90 22.72 -6.54
C GLU A 121 4.97 23.20 -5.54
N VAL A 122 6.24 22.94 -5.84
CA VAL A 122 7.36 23.34 -4.96
C VAL A 122 7.40 24.86 -4.80
N LYS A 123 7.34 25.31 -3.53
CA LYS A 123 7.51 26.71 -3.17
C LYS A 123 8.96 27.15 -3.36
N ASN A 124 9.15 28.36 -3.88
CA ASN A 124 10.45 28.99 -4.08
C ASN A 124 10.64 30.16 -3.10
N SER A 125 11.72 30.93 -3.27
CA SER A 125 12.04 32.06 -2.40
C SER A 125 11.00 33.20 -2.41
N VAL A 126 10.13 33.26 -3.42
CA VAL A 126 9.12 34.32 -3.57
C VAL A 126 7.83 33.96 -2.82
N ASN A 127 7.47 32.68 -2.74
CA ASN A 127 6.19 32.22 -2.19
C ASN A 127 6.31 31.18 -1.06
N GLY A 128 7.51 31.02 -0.52
CA GLY A 128 7.84 30.09 0.56
C GLY A 128 8.68 30.71 1.66
N GLU A 129 8.98 29.90 2.67
CA GLU A 129 9.83 30.25 3.81
C GLU A 129 10.70 29.04 4.19
N ILE A 130 11.86 29.29 4.80
CA ILE A 130 12.64 28.24 5.45
C ILE A 130 12.20 28.17 6.90
N ARG A 131 11.40 27.16 7.23
CA ARG A 131 10.93 26.94 8.60
C ARG A 131 12.08 26.53 9.52
N ARG A 132 12.12 27.11 10.72
CA ARG A 132 13.05 26.70 11.78
C ARG A 132 12.56 25.45 12.52
N THR A 133 11.24 25.31 12.60
CA THR A 133 10.55 24.18 13.23
C THR A 133 9.39 23.76 12.32
N CYS A 134 9.21 22.46 12.05
CA CYS A 134 8.16 22.01 11.12
C CYS A 134 6.78 21.86 11.79
N GLY A 135 6.74 21.69 13.12
CA GLY A 135 5.52 21.45 13.89
C GLY A 135 4.83 22.72 14.42
N PHE A 136 5.43 23.90 14.21
CA PHE A 136 4.91 25.21 14.63
C PHE A 136 5.31 26.28 13.60
#